data_AF-A0A950XXE4-F1
#
_entry.id   AF-A0A950XXE4-F1
#
_cell.length_a   1.000
_cell.length_b   1.000
_cell.length_c   1.000
_cell.angle_alpha   90.00
_cell.angle_beta   90.00
_cell.angle_gamma   90.00
#
_symmetry.space_group_name_H-M   'P 1'
#
loop_
_entity.id
_entity.type
_entity.pdbx_description
1 polymer ?
#
loop_
_entity_poly.entity_id
_entity_poly.type
_entity_poly.pdbx_seq_one_letter_code
_entity_poly.pdbx_strand_id
1 'polypeptide(L)' 'MTKHRIAGIDVHKKMLAVVVLDAADEQEWKLHGRKFLTTAEDLDALAAWLASLEVLEAVMESTAQYWKPV' A
#
# COMPACT_ATOMS: atom_id res chain seq x y z
N MET A 1 22.50 -1.30 -7.34
CA MET A 1 21.49 -0.25 -7.11
C MET A 1 20.72 -0.65 -5.87
N THR A 2 20.70 0.22 -4.85
CA THR A 2 19.90 0.01 -3.63
C THR A 2 18.43 0.13 -3.99
N LYS A 3 17.63 -0.92 -3.84
CA LYS A 3 16.17 -0.83 -4.03
C LYS A 3 15.57 -0.10 -2.82
N HIS A 4 14.63 0.80 -3.05
CA HIS A 4 13.89 1.48 -1.97
C HIS A 4 12.40 1.38 -2.25
N ARG A 5 11.81 0.24 -1.88
CA ARG A 5 10.40 -0.03 -2.21
C ARG A 5 9.47 0.45 -1.12
N ILE A 6 8.53 1.31 -1.52
CA ILE A 6 7.55 1.95 -0.66
C ILE A 6 6.15 1.55 -1.13
N ALA A 7 5.29 1.14 -0.20
CA ALA A 7 3.87 0.91 -0.46
C ALA A 7 3.04 2.11 -0.01
N GLY A 8 2.17 2.61 -0.88
CA GLY A 8 1.05 3.49 -0.53
C GLY A 8 -0.24 2.68 -0.42
N ILE A 9 -0.98 2.87 0.67
CA ILE A 9 -2.23 2.15 0.96
C ILE A 9 -3.35 3.16 1.22
N ASP A 10 -4.37 3.13 0.37
CA ASP A 10 -5.66 3.80 0.59
C ASP A 10 -6.61 2.78 1.25
N VAL A 11 -7.11 3.12 2.43
CA VAL A 11 -7.89 2.23 3.30
C VAL A 11 -9.36 2.61 3.21
N HIS A 12 -10.18 1.78 2.57
CA HIS A 12 -11.62 1.90 2.63
C HIS A 12 -12.25 0.84 3.56
N LYS A 13 -13.51 1.04 3.95
CA LYS A 13 -14.20 0.16 4.92
C LYS A 13 -14.19 -1.34 4.53
N LYS A 14 -14.14 -1.66 3.24
CA LYS A 14 -14.21 -3.05 2.74
C LYS A 14 -13.04 -3.44 1.84
N MET A 15 -12.20 -2.50 1.46
CA MET A 15 -11.22 -2.67 0.39
C MET A 15 -9.99 -1.81 0.65
N LEU A 16 -8.82 -2.33 0.31
CA LEU A 16 -7.55 -1.64 0.35
C LEU A 16 -7.03 -1.49 -1.08
N ALA A 17 -6.74 -0.27 -1.51
CA ALA A 17 -6.04 -0.02 -2.76
C ALA A 17 -4.56 0.20 -2.45
N VAL A 18 -3.69 -0.67 -2.98
CA VAL A 18 -2.27 -0.70 -2.65
C VAL A 18 -1.43 -0.51 -3.91
N VAL A 19 -0.46 0.40 -3.83
CA VAL A 19 0.52 0.66 -4.89
C VAL A 19 1.91 0.56 -4.30
N VAL A 20 2.81 -0.17 -4.96
CA VAL A 20 4.23 -0.25 -4.61
C VAL A 20 5.06 0.43 -5.69
N LEU A 21 6.00 1.28 -5.26
CA LEU A 21 6.97 2.01 -6.07
C LEU A 21 8.39 1.67 -5.62
N ASP A 22 9.33 1.52 -6.55
CA ASP A 22 10.77 1.57 -6.23
C ASP A 22 11.27 3.01 -6.34
N ALA A 23 11.43 3.69 -5.20
CA ALA A 23 11.81 5.10 -5.12
C ALA A 23 13.28 5.36 -5.49
N ALA A 24 14.09 4.31 -5.63
CA ALA A 24 15.49 4.43 -6.04
C ALA A 24 15.70 4.37 -7.57
N ASP A 25 14.65 4.05 -8.34
CA ASP A 25 14.68 4.01 -9.80
C ASP A 25 13.93 5.23 -10.38
N GLU A 26 14.64 6.36 -10.48
CA GLU A 26 14.06 7.63 -10.95
C GLU A 26 13.73 7.63 -12.46
N GLN A 27 14.28 6.68 -13.23
CA GLN A 27 14.15 6.64 -14.69
C GLN A 27 12.92 5.85 -15.15
N GLU A 28 12.45 4.87 -14.36
CA GLU A 28 11.27 4.07 -14.71
C GLU A 28 10.46 3.74 -13.44
N TRP A 29 9.45 4.56 -13.15
CA TRP A 29 8.55 4.38 -12.01
C TRP A 29 7.67 3.14 -12.23
N LYS A 30 8.22 1.96 -11.93
CA LYS A 30 7.52 0.68 -12.03
C LYS A 30 6.56 0.54 -10.86
N LEU A 31 5.29 0.79 -11.15
CA LEU A 31 4.20 0.69 -10.19
C LEU A 31 3.61 -0.73 -10.20
N HIS A 32 3.54 -1.35 -9.03
CA HIS A 32 2.75 -2.56 -8.81
C HIS A 32 1.48 -2.19 -8.06
N GLY A 33 0.33 -2.24 -8.73
CA GLY A 33 -0.98 -1.93 -8.15
C GLY A 33 -1.81 -3.19 -7.89
N ARG A 34 -2.39 -3.32 -6.70
CA ARG A 34 -3.32 -4.41 -6.37
C ARG A 34 -4.38 -3.95 -5.36
N LYS A 35 -5.57 -4.56 -5.44
CA LYS A 35 -6.64 -4.39 -4.46
C LYS A 35 -6.76 -5.62 -3.58
N PHE A 36 -7.11 -5.41 -2.32
CA PHE A 36 -7.39 -6.45 -1.32
C PHE A 36 -8.70 -6.12 -0.62
N LEU A 37 -9.38 -7.12 -0.06
CA LEU A 37 -10.46 -6.85 0.89
C LEU A 37 -9.89 -6.61 2.30
N THR A 38 -10.78 -6.37 3.26
CA THR A 38 -10.44 -6.16 4.68
C THR A 38 -10.68 -7.42 5.53
N THR A 39 -10.80 -8.58 4.88
CA THR A 39 -10.89 -9.88 5.55
C THR A 39 -9.52 -10.29 6.09
N ALA A 40 -9.46 -11.13 7.13
CA ALA A 40 -8.19 -11.61 7.66
C ALA A 40 -7.33 -12.31 6.59
N GLU A 41 -7.96 -13.14 5.75
CA GLU A 41 -7.29 -13.84 4.64
C GLU A 41 -6.70 -12.88 3.60
N ASP A 42 -7.44 -11.84 3.23
CA ASP A 42 -6.94 -10.82 2.30
C ASP A 42 -5.81 -9.97 2.91
N LEU A 43 -5.85 -9.73 4.23
CA LEU A 43 -4.76 -9.04 4.93
C LEU A 43 -3.49 -9.88 5.00
N ASP A 44 -3.60 -11.19 5.21
CA ASP A 44 -2.46 -12.11 5.13
C ASP A 44 -1.90 -12.16 3.71
N ALA A 45 -2.77 -12.18 2.69
CA ALA A 45 -2.37 -12.13 1.29
C ALA A 45 -1.67 -10.81 0.93
N LEU A 46 -2.14 -9.68 1.49
CA LEU A 46 -1.48 -8.38 1.36
C LEU A 46 -0.08 -8.42 1.98
N ALA A 47 0.05 -8.91 3.21
CA ALA A 47 1.33 -9.01 3.91
C ALA A 47 2.33 -9.89 3.13
N ALA A 48 1.89 -11.06 2.65
CA ALA A 48 2.71 -11.94 1.83
C ALA A 48 3.14 -11.28 0.52
N TRP A 49 2.25 -10.51 -0.12
CA TRP A 49 2.56 -9.80 -1.35
C TRP A 49 3.59 -8.68 -1.13
N LEU A 50 3.43 -7.85 -0.09
CA LEU A 50 4.40 -6.81 0.26
C LEU A 50 5.77 -7.40 0.59
N ALA A 51 5.81 -8.52 1.31
CA ALA A 51 7.05 -9.24 1.62
C ALA A 51 7.72 -9.79 0.34
N SER A 52 6.95 -10.36 -0.59
CA SER A 52 7.48 -10.85 -1.87
C SER A 52 8.09 -9.75 -2.74
N LEU A 53 7.61 -8.52 -2.56
CA LEU A 53 8.13 -7.32 -3.20
C LEU A 53 9.22 -6.63 -2.38
N GLU A 54 9.70 -7.20 -1.27
CA GLU A 54 10.76 -6.59 -0.45
C GLU A 54 10.45 -5.13 -0.04
N VAL A 55 9.17 -4.82 0.24
CA VAL A 55 8.75 -3.49 0.66
C VAL A 55 9.34 -3.16 2.03
N LEU A 56 9.96 -1.99 2.15
CA LEU A 56 10.62 -1.53 3.37
C LEU A 56 9.73 -0.60 4.20
N GLU A 57 8.89 0.18 3.52
CA GLU A 57 8.04 1.19 4.14
C GLU A 57 6.63 1.09 3.57
N ALA A 58 5.63 1.18 4.44
CA ALA A 58 4.22 1.27 4.06
C ALA A 58 3.64 2.55 4.66
N VAL A 59 3.07 3.38 3.80
CA VAL A 59 2.38 4.62 4.17
C VAL A 59 0.89 4.42 3.93
N MET A 60 0.07 4.80 4.92
CA MET A 60 -1.37 4.66 4.86
C MET A 60 -2.03 6.04 4.91
N GLU A 61 -3.04 6.26 4.08
CA GLU A 61 -3.88 7.46 4.19
C GLU A 61 -4.67 7.43 5.50
N SER A 62 -4.68 8.54 6.24
CA SER A 62 -5.43 8.65 7.50
C SER A 62 -6.91 8.87 7.20
N THR A 63 -7.75 7.89 7.51
CA THR A 63 -9.19 7.90 7.19
C THR A 63 -10.08 8.50 8.28
N ALA A 64 -9.49 9.24 9.23
CA ALA A 64 -10.25 9.84 10.32
C ALA A 64 -11.20 10.94 9.78
N GLN A 65 -12.45 10.94 10.28
CA GLN A 65 -13.38 12.03 10.03
C GLN A 65 -12.96 13.25 10.86
N TYR A 66 -12.16 14.13 10.27
CA TYR A 66 -11.64 15.33 10.95
C TYR A 66 -12.69 16.43 11.14
N TRP A 67 -13.86 16.31 10.50
CA TRP A 67 -14.97 17.25 10.64
C TRP A 67 -16.32 16.56 10.45
N LYS A 68 -17.28 16.90 11.32
CA LYS A 68 -18.70 16.57 11.16
C LYS A 68 -19.49 17.88 11.25
N PRO A 69 -20.45 18.15 10.35
CA PRO A 69 -21.32 19.32 10.48
C PRO A 69 -22.15 19.19 11.77
N VAL A 70 -22.14 20.27 12.56
CA VAL A 70 -23.07 20.51 13.68
C VAL A 70 -24.33 21.21 13.19
#